data_AF-A0A6P0Q540-F1
#
_entry.id   AF-A0A6P0Q540-F1
#
_cell.length_a   1.000
_cell.length_b   1.000
_cell.length_c   1.000
_cell.angle_alpha   90.00
_cell.angle_beta   90.00
_cell.angle_gamma   90.00
#
_symmetry.space_group_name_H-M   'P 1'
#
loop_
_entity.id
_entity.type
_entity.pdbx_description
1 polymer ?
#
loop_
_entity_poly.entity_id
_entity_poly.type
_entity_poly.pdbx_seq_one_letter_code
_entity_poly.pdbx_strand_id
1 'polypeptide(L)'
;NDLSTALLMIKFYDNLLNSQMSLAVALNQAQLWLRDVTKENLLLWIESLSIKSYQKRRLSAPLLKNDDFKYLRPSDKPFEKPYHWAAFCAIGQ
;
A
#
# COMPACT_ATOMS: atom_id res chain seq x y z
N ASN A 1 6.72 -9.88 1.45
CA ASN A 1 7.41 -8.74 0.79
C ASN A 1 7.22 -7.53 1.69
N ASP A 2 8.30 -6.98 2.24
CA ASP A 2 8.24 -5.92 3.27
C ASP A 2 7.59 -4.62 2.76
N LEU A 3 7.70 -4.34 1.47
CA LEU A 3 7.08 -3.16 0.87
C LEU A 3 5.56 -3.25 0.89
N SER A 4 4.97 -4.38 0.48
CA SER A 4 3.51 -4.52 0.48
C SER A 4 2.95 -4.43 1.90
N THR A 5 3.63 -5.01 2.88
CA THR A 5 3.27 -4.86 4.31
C THR A 5 3.33 -3.41 4.76
N ALA A 6 4.41 -2.67 4.46
CA ALA A 6 4.53 -1.27 4.86
C ALA A 6 3.44 -0.39 4.24
N LEU A 7 3.17 -0.55 2.94
CA LEU A 7 2.12 0.20 2.24
C LEU A 7 0.73 -0.11 2.81
N LEU A 8 0.44 -1.41 3.05
CA LEU A 8 -0.80 -1.85 3.67
C LEU A 8 -1.01 -1.21 5.04
N MET A 9 0.01 -1.25 5.90
CA MET A 9 -0.09 -0.72 7.27
C MET A 9 -0.24 0.80 7.29
N ILE A 10 0.47 1.53 6.42
CA ILE A 10 0.28 2.99 6.31
C ILE A 10 -1.17 3.30 5.92
N LYS A 11 -1.71 2.62 4.89
CA LYS A 11 -3.10 2.85 4.45
C LYS A 11 -4.12 2.43 5.51
N PHE A 12 -3.87 1.32 6.20
CA PHE A 12 -4.70 0.84 7.30
C PHE A 12 -4.76 1.86 8.45
N TYR A 13 -3.62 2.38 8.90
CA TYR A 13 -3.61 3.38 9.97
C TYR A 13 -4.21 4.71 9.54
N ASP A 14 -4.06 5.12 8.28
CA ASP A 14 -4.75 6.27 7.72
C ASP A 14 -6.29 6.10 7.78
N ASN A 15 -6.79 4.94 7.36
CA ASN A 15 -8.21 4.59 7.46
C ASN A 15 -8.69 4.56 8.92
N LEU A 16 -7.90 3.99 9.83
CA LEU A 16 -8.27 3.81 11.24
C LEU A 16 -8.26 5.13 12.02
N LEU A 17 -7.20 5.93 11.88
CA LEU A 17 -6.96 7.11 12.71
C LEU A 17 -7.53 8.39 12.10
N ASN A 18 -7.34 8.59 10.79
CA ASN A 18 -7.76 9.82 10.13
C ASN A 18 -9.20 9.73 9.62
N SER A 19 -9.60 8.56 9.10
CA SER A 19 -10.97 8.33 8.61
C SER A 19 -11.91 7.73 9.67
N GLN A 20 -11.40 7.45 10.88
CA GLN A 20 -12.17 6.91 12.02
C GLN A 20 -13.00 5.65 11.69
N MET A 21 -12.51 4.83 10.75
CA MET A 21 -13.17 3.57 10.39
C MET A 21 -13.04 2.54 11.52
N SER A 22 -14.00 1.62 11.62
CA SER A 22 -13.85 0.47 12.53
C SER A 22 -12.68 -0.41 12.10
N LEU A 23 -12.05 -1.12 13.05
CA LEU A 23 -10.83 -1.92 12.82
C LEU A 23 -10.94 -2.84 11.58
N ALA A 24 -12.01 -3.63 11.51
CA ALA A 24 -12.25 -4.57 10.42
C ALA A 24 -12.48 -3.86 9.07
N VAL A 25 -13.20 -2.74 9.07
CA VAL A 25 -13.46 -1.95 7.86
C VAL A 25 -12.18 -1.27 7.38
N ALA A 26 -11.41 -0.68 8.29
CA ALA A 26 -10.14 -0.02 7.97
C ALA A 26 -9.16 -0.99 7.29
N LEU A 27 -9.03 -2.21 7.83
CA LEU A 27 -8.17 -3.24 7.28
C LEU A 27 -8.69 -3.72 5.92
N ASN A 28 -9.97 -4.04 5.82
CA ASN A 28 -10.58 -4.51 4.57
C ASN A 28 -10.40 -3.49 3.43
N GLN A 29 -10.66 -2.21 3.70
CA GLN A 29 -10.49 -1.14 2.72
C GLN A 29 -9.02 -0.95 2.32
N ALA A 30 -8.07 -1.09 3.25
CA ALA A 30 -6.64 -1.05 2.94
C ALA A 30 -6.20 -2.23 2.06
N GLN A 31 -6.72 -3.44 2.32
CA GLN A 31 -6.45 -4.64 1.52
C GLN A 31 -6.99 -4.49 0.09
N LEU A 32 -8.25 -4.04 -0.05
CA LEU A 32 -8.86 -3.77 -1.36
C LEU A 32 -8.10 -2.69 -2.13
N TRP A 33 -7.72 -1.61 -1.45
CA TRP A 33 -6.91 -0.55 -2.04
C TRP A 33 -5.57 -1.09 -2.56
N LEU A 34 -4.83 -1.86 -1.76
CA LEU A 34 -3.53 -2.38 -2.19
C LEU A 34 -3.65 -3.36 -3.35
N ARG A 35 -4.71 -4.18 -3.37
CA ARG A 35 -5.02 -5.08 -4.48
C ARG A 35 -5.23 -4.32 -5.79
N ASP A 36 -5.94 -3.21 -5.75
CA ASP A 36 -6.43 -2.51 -6.94
C ASP A 36 -5.59 -1.31 -7.39
N VAL A 37 -4.72 -0.79 -6.52
CA VAL A 37 -3.90 0.37 -6.85
C VAL A 37 -2.91 0.07 -7.98
N THR A 38 -3.00 0.87 -9.04
CA THR A 38 -2.04 0.86 -10.15
C THR A 38 -0.70 1.42 -9.71
N LYS A 39 0.40 1.03 -10.37
CA LYS A 39 1.74 1.57 -10.13
C LYS A 39 1.79 3.10 -10.13
N GLU A 40 1.12 3.74 -11.09
CA GLU A 40 1.05 5.20 -11.18
C GLU A 40 0.38 5.84 -9.96
N ASN A 41 -0.87 5.45 -9.68
CA ASN A 41 -1.60 5.95 -8.52
C ASN A 41 -0.90 5.65 -7.19
N LEU A 42 -0.16 4.53 -7.10
CA LEU A 42 0.63 4.23 -5.92
C LEU A 42 1.80 5.21 -5.74
N LEU A 43 2.51 5.56 -6.82
CA LEU A 43 3.58 6.54 -6.77
C LEU A 43 3.06 7.94 -6.41
N LEU A 44 1.92 8.35 -7.00
CA LEU A 44 1.25 9.60 -6.66
C LEU A 44 0.83 9.64 -5.19
N TRP A 45 0.28 8.52 -4.68
CA TRP A 45 -0.10 8.40 -3.28
C TRP A 45 1.13 8.50 -2.36
N ILE A 46 2.24 7.82 -2.66
CA ILE A 46 3.50 7.94 -1.88
C ILE A 46 3.98 9.38 -1.84
N GLU A 47 3.90 10.10 -2.97
CA GLU A 47 4.31 11.50 -3.05
C GLU A 47 3.40 12.42 -2.23
N SER A 48 2.11 12.08 -2.09
CA SER A 48 1.15 12.83 -1.28
C SER A 48 1.33 12.69 0.24
N LEU A 49 2.09 11.68 0.70
CA LEU A 49 2.26 11.42 2.13
C LEU A 49 3.01 12.56 2.85
N SER A 50 2.54 12.93 4.04
CA SER A 50 3.21 13.91 4.92
C SER A 50 4.38 13.30 5.71
N ILE A 51 5.33 12.68 5.00
CA ILE A 51 6.52 12.03 5.56
C ILE A 51 7.81 12.61 4.95
N LYS A 52 8.97 12.32 5.57
CA LYS A 52 10.25 12.85 5.11
C LYS A 52 10.60 12.34 3.70
N SER A 53 11.27 13.17 2.91
CA SER A 53 11.61 12.86 1.51
C SER A 53 12.40 11.55 1.33
N TYR A 54 13.29 11.21 2.26
CA TYR A 54 14.02 9.93 2.21
C TYR A 54 13.10 8.72 2.44
N GLN A 55 12.03 8.88 3.23
CA GLN A 55 11.06 7.81 3.47
C GLN A 55 10.19 7.60 2.22
N LYS A 56 9.73 8.68 1.57
CA LYS A 56 9.06 8.59 0.26
C LYS A 56 9.91 7.86 -0.76
N ARG A 57 11.19 8.26 -0.87
CA ARG A 57 12.17 7.62 -1.76
C ARG A 57 12.35 6.14 -1.46
N ARG A 58 12.37 5.74 -0.19
CA ARG A 58 12.48 4.34 0.22
C ARG A 58 11.24 3.52 -0.19
N LEU A 59 10.05 4.11 -0.16
CA LEU A 59 8.80 3.46 -0.61
C LEU A 59 8.71 3.40 -2.14
N SER A 60 9.15 4.44 -2.86
CA SER A 60 9.04 4.50 -4.32
C SER A 60 10.19 3.80 -5.05
N ALA A 61 11.39 3.69 -4.45
CA ALA A 61 12.55 3.09 -5.11
C ALA A 61 12.32 1.66 -5.62
N PRO A 62 11.69 0.74 -4.89
CA PRO A 62 11.44 -0.60 -5.43
C PRO A 62 10.51 -0.55 -6.65
N LEU A 63 9.47 0.29 -6.65
CA LEU A 63 8.54 0.43 -7.78
C LEU A 63 9.22 0.97 -9.06
N LEU A 64 10.32 1.70 -8.90
CA LEU A 64 11.06 2.35 -9.99
C LEU A 64 12.31 1.58 -10.44
N LYS A 65 12.95 0.82 -9.54
CA LYS A 65 14.31 0.28 -9.75
C LYS A 65 14.43 -1.23 -9.59
N ASN A 66 13.53 -1.88 -8.85
CA ASN A 66 13.60 -3.33 -8.62
C ASN A 66 13.07 -4.09 -9.85
N ASP A 67 13.73 -5.19 -10.21
CA ASP A 67 13.41 -5.97 -11.41
C ASP A 67 11.96 -6.48 -11.44
N ASP A 68 11.38 -6.79 -10.28
CA ASP A 68 10.01 -7.28 -10.13
C ASP A 68 8.96 -6.22 -10.50
N PHE A 69 9.30 -4.93 -10.36
CA PHE A 69 8.34 -3.83 -10.51
C PHE A 69 8.71 -2.81 -11.58
N LYS A 70 9.99 -2.71 -11.96
CA LYS A 70 10.48 -1.65 -12.85
C LYS A 70 9.86 -1.76 -14.24
N TYR A 71 9.63 -2.99 -14.72
CA TYR A 71 9.04 -3.26 -16.03
C TYR A 71 7.51 -3.21 -16.07
N LEU A 72 6.85 -3.07 -14.91
CA LEU A 72 5.40 -2.86 -14.87
C LEU A 72 5.04 -1.53 -15.51
N ARG A 73 3.98 -1.57 -16.33
CA ARG A 73 3.36 -0.38 -16.92
C ARG A 73 2.70 0.46 -15.83
N PRO A 74 2.50 1.76 -16.07
CA PRO A 74 1.81 2.65 -15.13
C PRO A 74 0.45 2.10 -14.64
N SER A 75 -0.31 1.46 -15.54
CA SER A 75 -1.64 0.87 -15.28
C SER A 75 -1.61 -0.49 -14.59
N ASP A 76 -0.47 -1.15 -14.50
CA ASP A 76 -0.39 -2.48 -13.88
C ASP A 76 -0.52 -2.36 -12.36
N LYS A 77 -1.08 -3.39 -11.73
CA LYS A 77 -1.32 -3.46 -10.28
C LYS A 77 -0.20 -4.27 -9.61
N PRO A 78 0.79 -3.62 -8.96
CA PRO A 78 2.00 -4.31 -8.47
C PRO A 78 1.72 -5.36 -7.39
N PHE A 79 0.59 -5.21 -6.68
CA PHE A 79 0.24 -6.00 -5.50
C PHE A 79 -1.12 -6.68 -5.61
N GLU A 80 -1.58 -6.97 -6.84
CA GLU A 80 -2.85 -7.66 -7.10
C GLU A 80 -2.93 -9.02 -6.39
N LYS A 81 -1.82 -9.76 -6.35
CA LYS A 81 -1.82 -11.14 -5.86
C LYS A 81 -2.04 -11.24 -4.35
N PRO A 82 -2.85 -12.21 -3.87
CA PRO A 82 -3.26 -12.31 -2.47
C PRO A 82 -2.11 -12.38 -1.45
N TYR A 83 -0.96 -12.96 -1.80
CA TYR A 83 0.18 -13.09 -0.87
C TYR A 83 0.73 -11.74 -0.38
N HIS A 84 0.35 -10.62 -1.01
CA HIS A 84 0.72 -9.27 -0.58
C HIS A 84 -0.14 -8.70 0.55
N TRP A 85 -1.39 -9.15 0.71
CA TRP A 85 -2.38 -8.50 1.59
C TRP A 85 -3.32 -9.45 2.35
N ALA A 86 -3.52 -10.68 1.87
CA ALA A 86 -4.53 -11.59 2.40
C ALA A 86 -4.16 -12.26 3.74
N ALA A 87 -2.89 -12.19 4.16
CA ALA A 87 -2.43 -12.79 5.41
C ALA A 87 -2.90 -12.02 6.67
N PHE A 88 -3.42 -10.80 6.51
CA PHE A 88 -3.85 -9.95 7.61
C PHE A 88 -5.34 -10.16 7.93
N CYS A 89 -5.65 -10.42 9.20
CA CYS A 89 -7.00 -10.56 9.71
C CYS A 89 -7.18 -9.66 10.95
N ALA A 90 -8.33 -8.99 11.06
CA ALA A 90 -8.71 -8.29 12.28
C ALA A 90 -9.33 -9.31 13.25
N ILE A 91 -8.73 -9.48 14.43
CA ILE A 91 -9.20 -10.39 15.47
C ILE A 91 -9.53 -9.54 16.71
N GLY A 92 -10.73 -9.76 17.27
CA GLY A 92 -11.23 -9.04 18.45
C GLY A 92 -12.31 -8.01 18.12
N GLN A 93 -13.20 -7.79 19.10
CA GLN A 93 -14.22 -6.76 19.17
C GLN A 93 -14.29 -6.22 20.59
#